data_AF-A0A8C7FQC9-F1
#
_entry.id   AF-A0A8C7FQC9-F1
#
_cell.length_a   1.000
_cell.length_b   1.000
_cell.length_c   1.000
_cell.angle_alpha   90.00
_cell.angle_beta   90.00
_cell.angle_gamma   90.00
#
_symmetry.space_group_name_H-M   'P 1'
#
loop_
_entity.id
_entity.type
_entity.pdbx_description
1 polymer ?
#
loop_
_entity_poly.entity_id
_entity_poly.type
_entity_poly.pdbx_seq_one_letter_code
_entity_poly.pdbx_strand_id
1 'polypeptide(L)'
;MAVHTREAKLDLVTKHIKPFPDFPSKGILFRDICPILKDPVALTAVIDLFEEHVRQTHPQVELIVGLDARGFLFGPLLAQRLGVGFVLVRKKGKLPGPTVSVAYKLEYGEAEVEVQEDAVAPGEKVLLIDDLLATGGTLCAACELMKKQNAEATSMISAGFFSATKTLRRIRASSSSRDIITRRSSC
;
A
#
# COMPACT_ATOMS: atom_id res chain seq x y z
N MET A 1 1.63 4.97 28.80
CA MET A 1 0.14 4.99 28.92
C MET A 1 -0.41 4.45 27.62
N ALA A 2 -1.29 3.47 27.66
CA ALA A 2 -1.82 2.87 26.44
C ALA A 2 -2.78 3.86 25.74
N VAL A 3 -2.54 4.08 24.45
CA VAL A 3 -3.34 4.97 23.61
C VAL A 3 -4.55 4.17 23.15
N HIS A 4 -5.69 4.35 23.82
CA HIS A 4 -6.83 3.44 23.66
C HIS A 4 -7.82 3.85 22.57
N THR A 5 -8.02 5.14 22.31
CA THR A 5 -9.01 5.60 21.32
C THR A 5 -8.42 5.70 19.93
N ARG A 6 -9.27 5.49 18.91
CA ARG A 6 -8.88 5.61 17.49
C ARG A 6 -8.33 7.00 17.19
N GLU A 7 -8.97 8.05 17.71
CA GLU A 7 -8.54 9.44 17.56
C GLU A 7 -7.15 9.68 18.15
N ALA A 8 -6.87 9.15 19.34
CA ALA A 8 -5.57 9.33 19.97
C ALA A 8 -4.46 8.58 19.22
N LYS A 9 -4.77 7.41 18.65
CA LYS A 9 -3.83 6.70 17.76
C LYS A 9 -3.56 7.51 16.49
N LEU A 10 -4.60 8.09 15.89
CA LEU A 10 -4.46 8.93 14.69
C LEU A 10 -3.60 10.17 14.97
N ASP A 11 -3.83 10.84 16.09
CA ASP A 11 -3.03 12.00 16.51
C ASP A 11 -1.57 11.62 16.74
N LEU A 12 -1.34 10.51 17.48
CA LEU A 12 0.00 9.98 17.72
C LEU A 12 0.74 9.70 16.41
N VAL A 13 0.14 8.93 15.50
CA VAL A 13 0.76 8.60 14.21
C VAL A 13 1.02 9.86 13.39
N THR A 14 0.05 10.78 13.30
CA THR A 14 0.19 12.02 12.53
C THR A 14 1.32 12.90 13.07
N LYS A 15 1.48 13.01 14.39
CA LYS A 15 2.57 13.76 15.03
C LYS A 15 3.96 13.22 14.69
N HIS A 16 4.06 11.94 14.36
CA HIS A 16 5.33 11.29 13.99
C HIS A 16 5.63 11.38 12.49
N ILE A 17 4.73 11.91 11.66
CA ILE A 17 5.00 12.12 10.24
C ILE A 17 5.62 13.50 10.05
N LYS A 18 6.86 13.53 9.57
CA LYS A 18 7.60 14.79 9.35
C LYS A 18 7.49 15.24 7.89
N PRO A 19 7.02 16.46 7.62
CA PRO A 19 7.06 17.01 6.26
C PRO A 19 8.47 17.45 5.89
N PHE A 20 8.90 17.12 4.67
CA PHE A 20 10.11 17.64 4.03
C PHE A 20 9.70 18.27 2.68
N PRO A 21 9.58 19.62 2.62
CA PRO A 21 9.26 20.30 1.37
C PRO A 21 10.42 20.19 0.36
N ASP A 22 10.08 20.25 -0.92
CA ASP A 22 11.01 20.23 -2.06
C ASP A 22 11.91 18.99 -2.12
N PHE A 23 11.42 17.85 -1.64
CA PHE A 23 12.11 16.56 -1.70
C PHE A 23 11.26 15.49 -2.41
N PRO A 24 11.83 14.68 -3.32
CA PRO A 24 13.21 14.71 -3.81
C PRO A 24 13.48 15.85 -4.80
N SER A 25 12.44 16.55 -5.25
CA SER A 25 12.54 17.69 -6.16
C SER A 25 11.57 18.81 -5.75
N LYS A 26 11.80 20.01 -6.29
CA LYS A 26 11.02 21.21 -6.00
C LYS A 26 9.54 21.00 -6.29
N GLY A 27 8.68 21.43 -5.37
CA GLY A 27 7.22 21.33 -5.46
C GLY A 27 6.63 20.05 -4.85
N ILE A 28 7.46 19.11 -4.39
CA ILE A 28 7.00 17.88 -3.74
C ILE A 28 7.08 18.02 -2.22
N LEU A 29 5.98 17.74 -1.51
CA LEU A 29 5.97 17.62 -0.05
C LEU A 29 6.16 16.15 0.35
N PHE A 30 7.39 15.77 0.66
CA PHE A 30 7.68 14.43 1.15
C PHE A 30 7.21 14.26 2.60
N ARG A 31 6.70 13.07 2.94
CA ARG A 31 6.26 12.73 4.28
C ARG A 31 7.15 11.63 4.83
N ASP A 32 8.06 11.98 5.72
CA ASP A 32 8.92 11.02 6.38
C ASP A 32 8.16 10.27 7.48
N ILE A 33 8.08 8.95 7.33
CA ILE A 33 7.44 8.01 8.25
C ILE A 33 8.43 7.33 9.20
N CYS A 34 9.75 7.53 9.02
CA CYS A 34 10.77 6.88 9.84
C CYS A 34 10.60 7.13 11.35
N PRO A 35 10.10 8.30 11.82
CA PRO A 35 9.86 8.48 13.25
C PRO A 35 8.76 7.57 13.81
N ILE A 36 7.79 7.13 13.00
CA ILE A 36 6.79 6.12 13.41
C ILE A 36 7.50 4.79 13.69
N LEU A 37 8.42 4.37 12.81
CA LEU A 37 9.13 3.10 12.94
C LEU A 37 10.08 3.09 14.14
N LYS A 38 10.63 4.26 14.50
CA LYS A 38 11.54 4.43 15.64
C LYS A 38 10.82 4.37 17.00
N ASP A 39 9.55 4.78 17.06
CA ASP A 39 8.76 4.79 18.30
C ASP A 39 7.86 3.54 18.37
N PRO A 40 8.07 2.61 19.33
CA PRO A 40 7.30 1.37 19.40
C PRO A 40 5.81 1.61 19.68
N VAL A 41 5.44 2.70 20.36
CA VAL A 41 4.04 3.05 20.64
C VAL A 41 3.39 3.56 19.37
N ALA A 42 4.08 4.42 18.60
CA ALA A 42 3.58 4.90 17.31
C ALA A 42 3.47 3.77 16.27
N LEU A 43 4.46 2.87 16.21
CA LEU A 43 4.42 1.70 15.34
C LEU A 43 3.23 0.78 15.69
N THR A 44 3.02 0.51 16.98
CA THR A 44 1.85 -0.28 17.42
C THR A 44 0.56 0.42 17.03
N ALA A 45 0.46 1.74 17.24
CA ALA A 45 -0.72 2.51 16.91
C ALA A 45 -1.05 2.51 15.41
N VAL A 46 -0.06 2.62 14.52
CA VAL A 46 -0.32 2.59 13.07
C VAL A 46 -0.78 1.20 12.61
N ILE A 47 -0.18 0.12 13.15
CA ILE A 47 -0.60 -1.23 12.81
C ILE A 47 -1.99 -1.54 13.38
N ASP A 48 -2.31 -1.09 14.60
CA ASP A 48 -3.67 -1.17 15.16
C ASP A 48 -4.70 -0.52 14.23
N LEU A 49 -4.39 0.68 13.73
CA LEU A 49 -5.27 1.43 12.82
C LEU A 49 -5.45 0.74 11.47
N PHE A 50 -4.38 0.14 10.92
CA PHE A 50 -4.46 -0.67 9.72
C PHE A 50 -5.33 -1.90 9.94
N GLU A 51 -5.07 -2.66 11.00
CA GLU A 51 -5.83 -3.88 11.31
C GLU A 51 -7.32 -3.56 11.48
N GLU A 52 -7.66 -2.55 12.27
CA GLU A 52 -9.05 -2.14 12.49
C GLU A 52 -9.72 -1.76 11.16
N HIS A 53 -9.02 -1.00 10.31
CA HIS A 53 -9.55 -0.62 9.00
C HIS A 53 -9.77 -1.84 8.11
N VAL A 54 -8.79 -2.74 8.00
CA VAL A 54 -8.88 -3.95 7.18
C VAL A 54 -10.01 -4.85 7.63
N ARG A 55 -10.15 -5.12 8.93
CA ARG A 55 -11.22 -5.97 9.43
C ARG A 55 -12.61 -5.38 9.15
N GLN A 56 -12.73 -4.06 9.13
CA GLN A 56 -13.99 -3.37 8.82
C GLN A 56 -14.31 -3.34 7.32
N THR A 57 -13.32 -3.16 6.45
CA THR A 57 -13.55 -2.94 5.01
C THR A 57 -13.26 -4.14 4.13
N HIS A 58 -12.37 -5.04 4.55
CA HIS A 58 -11.90 -6.22 3.82
C HIS A 58 -11.88 -7.46 4.73
N PRO A 59 -13.02 -7.87 5.30
CA PRO A 59 -13.08 -8.99 6.25
C PRO A 59 -12.71 -10.35 5.64
N GLN A 60 -12.64 -10.44 4.31
CA GLN A 60 -12.32 -11.67 3.57
C GLN A 60 -10.90 -11.64 2.98
N VAL A 61 -10.01 -10.76 3.45
CA VAL A 61 -8.62 -10.75 2.99
C VAL A 61 -7.91 -12.05 3.37
N GLU A 62 -7.17 -12.63 2.43
CA GLU A 62 -6.45 -13.90 2.59
C GLU A 62 -4.94 -13.73 2.47
N LEU A 63 -4.48 -12.63 1.85
CA LEU A 63 -3.08 -12.35 1.62
C LEU A 63 -2.79 -10.84 1.58
N ILE A 64 -1.70 -10.42 2.23
CA ILE A 64 -1.17 -9.06 2.11
C ILE A 64 -0.03 -9.02 1.11
N VAL A 65 -0.06 -8.07 0.18
CA VAL A 65 0.98 -7.88 -0.84
C VAL A 65 1.67 -6.54 -0.62
N GLY A 66 2.94 -6.57 -0.24
CA GLY A 66 3.73 -5.34 -0.03
C GLY A 66 4.41 -4.86 -1.29
N LEU A 67 4.54 -3.54 -1.45
CA LEU A 67 5.33 -2.94 -2.53
C LEU A 67 6.72 -2.53 -2.03
N ASP A 68 7.75 -2.81 -2.83
CA ASP A 68 9.14 -2.51 -2.52
C ASP A 68 9.42 -1.00 -2.44
N ALA A 69 10.10 -0.48 -1.41
CA ALA A 69 10.58 -1.16 -0.20
C ALA A 69 9.69 -0.90 1.01
N ARG A 70 9.00 0.24 1.02
CA ARG A 70 8.43 0.79 2.25
C ARG A 70 7.12 0.13 2.64
N GLY A 71 6.41 -0.49 1.70
CA GLY A 71 5.31 -1.41 2.01
C GLY A 71 5.75 -2.58 2.89
N PHE A 72 7.02 -2.99 2.82
CA PHE A 72 7.56 -4.09 3.64
C PHE A 72 7.76 -3.73 5.11
N LEU A 73 7.72 -2.43 5.45
CA LEU A 73 7.88 -1.96 6.82
C LEU A 73 6.64 -2.21 7.67
N PHE A 74 5.46 -2.28 7.04
CA PHE A 74 4.17 -2.48 7.71
C PHE A 74 3.46 -3.76 7.27
N GLY A 75 3.65 -4.20 6.03
CA GLY A 75 2.93 -5.33 5.46
C GLY A 75 3.06 -6.64 6.25
N PRO A 76 4.28 -7.11 6.57
CA PRO A 76 4.45 -8.31 7.38
C PRO A 76 3.83 -8.20 8.78
N LEU A 77 3.91 -7.03 9.42
CA LEU A 77 3.33 -6.80 10.74
C LEU A 77 1.79 -6.89 10.68
N LEU A 78 1.19 -6.29 9.66
CA LEU A 78 -0.25 -6.35 9.44
C LEU A 78 -0.71 -7.77 9.10
N ALA A 79 -0.01 -8.47 8.20
CA ALA A 79 -0.30 -9.84 7.82
C ALA A 79 -0.29 -10.77 9.05
N GLN A 80 0.74 -10.63 9.89
CA GLN A 80 0.87 -11.37 11.14
C GLN A 80 -0.33 -11.14 12.07
N ARG A 81 -0.81 -9.90 12.23
CA ARG A 81 -1.96 -9.60 13.09
C ARG A 81 -3.29 -10.05 12.52
N LEU A 82 -3.43 -10.04 11.20
CA LEU A 82 -4.61 -10.56 10.52
C LEU A 82 -4.64 -12.09 10.46
N GLY A 83 -3.49 -12.75 10.63
CA GLY A 83 -3.36 -14.22 10.54
C GLY A 83 -3.33 -14.72 9.10
N VAL A 84 -2.81 -13.91 8.19
CA VAL A 84 -2.77 -14.19 6.74
C VAL A 84 -1.33 -14.17 6.21
N GLY A 85 -1.13 -14.67 4.98
CA GLY A 85 0.18 -14.66 4.33
C GLY A 85 0.65 -13.27 3.92
N PHE A 86 1.94 -13.17 3.57
CA PHE A 86 2.53 -11.95 3.02
C PHE A 86 3.38 -12.24 1.77
N VAL A 87 3.22 -11.44 0.73
CA VAL A 87 3.95 -11.56 -0.55
C VAL A 87 4.63 -10.26 -0.93
N LEU A 88 5.78 -10.39 -1.60
CA LEU A 88 6.59 -9.29 -2.07
C LEU A 88 6.31 -9.00 -3.54
N VAL A 89 6.01 -7.74 -3.86
CA VAL A 89 6.19 -7.19 -5.20
C VAL A 89 7.46 -6.35 -5.20
N ARG A 90 8.42 -6.68 -6.05
CA ARG A 90 9.74 -6.03 -6.09
C ARG A 90 10.05 -5.44 -7.45
N LYS A 91 11.08 -4.59 -7.49
CA LYS A 91 11.70 -4.20 -8.76
C LYS A 91 12.33 -5.43 -9.42
N LYS A 92 12.34 -5.47 -10.75
CA LYS A 92 12.90 -6.56 -11.54
C LYS A 92 14.29 -7.03 -11.08
N GLY A 93 14.49 -8.35 -11.04
CA GLY A 93 15.74 -9.01 -10.69
C GLY A 93 16.07 -9.03 -9.20
N LYS A 94 15.07 -8.84 -8.33
CA LYS A 94 15.23 -8.86 -6.87
C LYS A 94 14.54 -10.05 -6.20
N LEU A 95 13.67 -10.76 -6.91
CA LEU A 95 13.08 -12.02 -6.46
C LEU A 95 13.85 -13.21 -7.06
N PRO A 96 14.02 -14.30 -6.28
CA PRO A 96 14.56 -15.54 -6.80
C PRO A 96 13.49 -16.33 -7.57
N GLY A 97 13.94 -17.23 -8.45
CA GLY A 97 13.06 -18.16 -9.16
C GLY A 97 12.23 -17.55 -10.30
N PRO A 98 11.22 -18.27 -10.81
CA PRO A 98 10.31 -17.78 -11.85
C PRO A 98 9.42 -16.64 -11.36
N THR A 99 9.27 -15.61 -12.18
CA THR A 99 8.53 -14.39 -11.84
C THR A 99 7.68 -13.91 -12.99
N VAL A 100 6.50 -13.37 -12.67
CA VAL A 100 5.70 -12.55 -13.60
C VAL A 100 6.04 -11.09 -13.40
N SER A 101 6.15 -10.34 -14.49
CA SER A 101 6.48 -8.92 -14.45
C SER A 101 5.48 -8.02 -15.20
N VAL A 102 5.44 -6.75 -14.78
CA VAL A 102 4.70 -5.66 -15.43
C VAL A 102 5.60 -4.42 -15.45
N ALA A 103 5.78 -3.88 -16.66
CA ALA A 103 6.49 -2.62 -16.86
C ALA A 103 5.52 -1.44 -16.80
N TYR A 104 5.99 -0.29 -16.31
CA TYR A 104 5.23 0.95 -16.22
C TYR A 104 6.12 2.15 -16.52
N LYS A 105 5.52 3.16 -17.16
CA LYS A 105 6.21 4.39 -17.57
C LYS A 105 6.41 5.31 -16.38
N LEU A 106 7.61 5.87 -16.28
CA LEU A 106 7.95 6.99 -15.42
C LEU A 106 8.01 8.27 -16.28
N GLU A 107 8.07 9.43 -15.62
CA GLU A 107 8.26 10.72 -16.32
C GLU A 107 9.55 10.73 -17.16
N TYR A 108 10.58 10.02 -16.66
CA TYR A 108 11.84 9.81 -17.35
C TYR A 108 12.22 8.32 -17.25
N GLY A 109 11.74 7.52 -18.21
CA GLY A 109 12.12 6.11 -18.36
C GLY A 109 11.00 5.11 -18.09
N GLU A 110 11.38 3.85 -17.95
CA GLU A 110 10.50 2.72 -17.67
C GLU A 110 11.02 1.99 -16.45
N ALA A 111 10.11 1.52 -15.61
CA ALA A 111 10.41 0.67 -14.47
C ALA A 111 9.57 -0.60 -14.57
N GLU A 112 10.05 -1.68 -13.98
CA GLU A 112 9.39 -2.98 -14.03
C GLU A 112 9.33 -3.58 -12.63
N VAL A 113 8.15 -4.05 -12.26
CA VAL A 113 7.89 -4.77 -11.02
C VAL A 113 7.59 -6.23 -11.29
N GLU A 114 7.95 -7.09 -10.35
CA GLU A 114 7.82 -8.54 -10.42
C GLU A 114 7.25 -9.14 -9.13
N VAL A 115 6.59 -10.28 -9.29
CA VAL A 115 6.15 -11.19 -8.22
C VAL A 115 6.51 -12.63 -8.63
N GLN A 116 6.81 -13.51 -7.68
CA GLN A 116 7.05 -14.93 -7.99
C GLN A 116 5.76 -15.58 -8.53
N GLU A 117 5.90 -16.48 -9.50
CA GLU A 117 4.76 -17.12 -10.21
C GLU A 117 3.84 -17.91 -9.28
N ASP A 118 4.37 -18.49 -8.21
CA ASP A 118 3.67 -19.31 -7.22
C ASP A 118 3.23 -18.53 -5.97
N ALA A 119 3.49 -17.22 -5.92
CA ALA A 119 3.26 -16.42 -4.72
C ALA A 119 1.78 -16.20 -4.41
N VAL A 120 0.90 -16.25 -5.43
CA VAL A 120 -0.52 -15.91 -5.29
C VAL A 120 -1.36 -16.97 -5.98
N ALA A 121 -2.34 -17.52 -5.28
CA ALA A 121 -3.24 -18.51 -5.84
C ALA A 121 -4.35 -17.83 -6.68
N PRO A 122 -4.84 -18.48 -7.76
CA PRO A 122 -5.99 -17.98 -8.49
C PRO A 122 -7.22 -17.81 -7.59
N GLY A 123 -7.88 -16.65 -7.66
CA GLY A 123 -9.04 -16.29 -6.85
C GLY A 123 -8.73 -15.82 -5.44
N GLU A 124 -7.46 -15.81 -5.02
CA GLU A 124 -7.06 -15.38 -3.68
C GLU A 124 -7.34 -13.88 -3.47
N LYS A 125 -7.92 -13.54 -2.32
CA LYS A 125 -8.29 -12.17 -1.98
C LYS A 125 -7.11 -11.41 -1.40
N VAL A 126 -6.49 -10.60 -2.26
CA VAL A 126 -5.25 -9.89 -1.94
C VAL A 126 -5.51 -8.42 -1.59
N LEU A 127 -4.76 -7.93 -0.60
CA LEU A 127 -4.74 -6.53 -0.19
C LEU A 127 -3.34 -5.95 -0.35
N LEU A 128 -3.22 -4.89 -1.16
CA LEU A 128 -1.95 -4.23 -1.42
C LEU A 128 -1.61 -3.24 -0.29
N ILE A 129 -0.34 -3.14 0.09
CA ILE A 129 0.13 -2.18 1.09
C ILE A 129 1.41 -1.47 0.64
N ASP A 130 1.41 -0.16 0.81
CA ASP A 130 2.57 0.72 0.62
C ASP A 130 2.57 1.85 1.67
N ASP A 131 3.65 2.58 1.86
CA ASP A 131 3.70 3.61 2.89
C ASP A 131 3.01 4.93 2.48
N LEU A 132 3.17 5.34 1.21
CA LEU A 132 2.65 6.59 0.66
C LEU A 132 2.18 6.43 -0.78
N LEU A 133 0.94 6.83 -1.05
CA LEU A 133 0.43 7.02 -2.41
C LEU A 133 1.01 8.29 -3.03
N ALA A 134 1.94 8.14 -3.96
CA ALA A 134 2.47 9.23 -4.79
C ALA A 134 1.72 9.32 -6.13
N THR A 135 2.37 8.91 -7.23
CA THR A 135 1.87 9.01 -8.61
C THR A 135 0.96 7.85 -9.03
N GLY A 136 0.85 6.80 -8.21
CA GLY A 136 0.01 5.63 -8.48
C GLY A 136 0.57 4.63 -9.49
N GLY A 137 1.66 4.94 -10.21
CA GLY A 137 2.23 4.06 -11.24
C GLY A 137 2.60 2.66 -10.72
N THR A 138 3.35 2.59 -9.61
CA THR A 138 3.71 1.31 -8.97
C THR A 138 2.46 0.54 -8.52
N LEU A 139 1.44 1.24 -8.03
CA LEU A 139 0.19 0.60 -7.61
C LEU A 139 -0.57 0.01 -8.81
N CYS A 140 -0.67 0.75 -9.92
CA CYS A 140 -1.31 0.25 -11.14
C CYS A 140 -0.59 -1.00 -11.64
N ALA A 141 0.75 -0.97 -11.69
CA ALA A 141 1.55 -2.12 -12.10
C ALA A 141 1.36 -3.33 -11.16
N ALA A 142 1.29 -3.10 -9.85
CA ALA A 142 1.01 -4.16 -8.89
C ALA A 142 -0.40 -4.74 -9.03
N CYS A 143 -1.42 -3.91 -9.25
CA CYS A 143 -2.78 -4.37 -9.55
C CYS A 143 -2.83 -5.20 -10.84
N GLU A 144 -2.07 -4.81 -11.87
CA GLU A 144 -1.96 -5.58 -13.11
C GLU A 144 -1.24 -6.92 -12.90
N LEU A 145 -0.20 -6.97 -12.05
CA LEU A 145 0.44 -8.22 -11.65
C LEU A 145 -0.57 -9.16 -10.98
N MET A 146 -1.35 -8.65 -10.02
CA MET A 146 -2.36 -9.46 -9.33
C MET A 146 -3.42 -9.98 -10.30
N LYS A 147 -3.84 -9.17 -11.29
CA LYS A 147 -4.74 -9.63 -12.37
C LYS A 147 -4.12 -10.72 -13.23
N LYS A 148 -2.83 -10.61 -13.60
CA LYS A 148 -2.12 -11.66 -14.36
C LYS A 148 -2.04 -12.98 -13.59
N GLN A 149 -1.92 -12.89 -12.26
CA GLN A 149 -1.97 -14.04 -11.36
C GLN A 149 -3.39 -14.55 -11.07
N ASN A 150 -4.42 -13.97 -11.71
CA ASN A 150 -5.84 -14.29 -11.49
C ASN A 150 -6.33 -14.08 -10.05
N ALA A 151 -5.73 -13.16 -9.31
CA ALA A 151 -6.11 -12.84 -7.93
C ALA A 151 -7.24 -11.80 -7.86
N GLU A 152 -8.03 -11.84 -6.79
CA GLU A 152 -9.06 -10.83 -6.50
C GLU A 152 -8.47 -9.68 -5.68
N ALA A 153 -7.91 -8.67 -6.37
CA ALA A 153 -7.33 -7.50 -5.73
C ALA A 153 -8.42 -6.59 -5.13
N THR A 154 -8.47 -6.50 -3.80
CA THR A 154 -9.61 -5.90 -3.09
C THR A 154 -9.46 -4.39 -2.88
N SER A 155 -8.26 -3.90 -2.54
CA SER A 155 -7.96 -2.46 -2.37
C SER A 155 -6.47 -2.25 -2.03
N MET A 156 -6.10 -1.02 -1.62
CA MET A 156 -4.76 -0.70 -1.10
C MET A 156 -4.82 0.18 0.15
N ILE A 157 -3.89 -0.02 1.09
CA ILE A 157 -3.77 0.76 2.34
C ILE A 157 -2.40 1.43 2.43
N SER A 158 -2.33 2.63 3.02
CA SER A 158 -1.04 3.32 3.25
C SER A 158 -0.97 4.13 4.55
N ALA A 159 0.22 4.32 5.12
CA ALA A 159 0.41 5.07 6.36
C ALA A 159 0.05 6.56 6.18
N GLY A 160 0.33 7.11 5.00
CA GLY A 160 -0.09 8.48 4.63
C GLY A 160 -1.60 8.69 4.58
N PHE A 161 -2.40 7.62 4.47
CA PHE A 161 -3.86 7.66 4.46
C PHE A 161 -4.43 8.40 5.69
N PHE A 162 -3.81 8.21 6.86
CA PHE A 162 -4.28 8.78 8.12
C PHE A 162 -3.89 10.25 8.30
N SER A 163 -2.85 10.72 7.63
CA SER A 163 -2.47 12.13 7.62
C SER A 163 -3.24 12.96 6.57
N ALA A 164 -3.82 12.29 5.57
CA ALA A 164 -4.47 12.92 4.43
C ALA A 164 -6.00 12.98 4.57
N THR A 165 -6.53 13.52 5.67
CA THR A 165 -7.98 13.74 5.84
C THR A 165 -8.57 14.78 4.87
N LYS A 166 -7.77 15.46 4.04
CA LYS A 166 -8.24 16.31 2.92
C LYS A 166 -8.13 15.67 1.53
N THR A 167 -7.13 14.82 1.27
CA THR A 167 -6.90 14.28 -0.09
C THR A 167 -7.83 13.12 -0.44
N LEU A 168 -8.32 12.38 0.57
CA LEU A 168 -9.24 11.25 0.37
C LEU A 168 -10.67 11.64 0.01
N ARG A 169 -11.06 12.93 0.09
CA ARG A 169 -12.33 13.40 -0.48
C ARG A 169 -12.37 13.28 -2.01
N ARG A 170 -11.22 13.20 -2.69
CA ARG A 170 -11.16 12.97 -4.14
C ARG A 170 -11.33 11.51 -4.55
N ILE A 171 -11.03 10.56 -3.66
CA ILE A 171 -11.20 9.11 -3.94
C ILE A 171 -12.59 8.63 -3.48
N ARG A 172 -13.17 9.24 -2.43
CA ARG A 172 -14.55 8.94 -1.99
C ARG A 172 -15.67 9.59 -2.81
N ALA A 173 -15.36 10.56 -3.68
CA ALA A 173 -16.38 11.16 -4.56
C ALA A 173 -16.71 10.30 -5.80
N SER A 174 -16.00 9.19 -6.02
CA SER A 174 -16.33 8.20 -7.05
C SER A 174 -16.77 6.89 -6.41
N SER A 175 -17.84 6.94 -5.62
CA SER A 175 -18.61 5.75 -5.25
C SER A 175 -19.43 5.28 -6.46
N SER A 176 -18.76 4.60 -7.37
CA SER A 176 -19.34 3.64 -8.32
C SER A 176 -18.20 2.70 -8.70
N SER A 177 -18.13 1.55 -8.04
CA SER A 177 -17.17 0.47 -8.32
C SER A 177 -17.39 -0.20 -9.68
N ARG A 178 -17.88 0.53 -10.69
CA ARG A 178 -18.03 0.08 -12.09
C ARG A 178 -17.30 0.97 -13.11
N ASP A 179 -16.84 2.17 -12.72
CA ASP A 179 -16.43 3.17 -13.72
C ASP A 179 -14.91 3.44 -13.83
N ILE A 180 -14.07 2.80 -13.00
CA ILE A 180 -12.60 2.91 -13.13
C ILE A 180 -12.03 1.89 -14.14
N ILE A 181 -12.80 0.87 -14.52
CA ILE A 181 -12.33 -0.20 -15.42
C ILE A 181 -12.59 0.12 -16.92
N THR A 182 -13.43 1.11 -17.27
CA THR A 182 -13.90 1.29 -18.66
C THR A 182 -13.59 2.63 -19.33
N ARG A 183 -12.88 3.58 -18.69
CA ARG A 183 -12.46 4.81 -19.41
C ARG A 183 -11.09 4.64 -20.07
N ARG A 184 -11.16 4.08 -21.28
CA ARG A 184 -10.21 4.18 -22.41
C ARG A 184 -8.91 4.95 -22.10
N SER A 185 -7.81 4.22 -22.04
CA SER A 185 -6.51 4.63 -22.59
C SER A 185 -5.86 3.37 -23.09
N SER A 186 -5.88 3.20 -24.41
CA SER A 186 -5.10 2.22 -25.12
C SER A 186 -3.61 2.57 -24.94
N CYS A 187 -2.84 1.70 -24.29
CA CYS A 187 -1.37 1.78 -24.08
C CYS A 187 -0.79 2.95 -23.25
#